data_AF-A0A644UTC5-F1
#
_entry.id   AF-A0A644UTC5-F1
#
_cell.length_a   1.000
_cell.length_b   1.000
_cell.length_c   1.000
_cell.angle_alpha   90.00
_cell.angle_beta   90.00
_cell.angle_gamma   90.00
#
_symmetry.space_group_name_H-M   'P 1'
#
loop_
_entity.id
_entity.type
_entity.pdbx_description
1 polymer ?
#
loop_
_entity_poly.entity_id
_entity_poly.type
_entity_poly.pdbx_seq_one_letter_code
_entity_poly.pdbx_strand_id
1 'polypeptide(L)'
;MNKLIVMCLLLPAIYASGQKKPFYQMKNEIIEKAIAELDSVSSVPGSAFLKEINESKLSGTYVFDITLREKGEVATLFVVNDGESPIAMQNRLKDIVKRYRFGFRVPKGKSYKFQYTFKF
;
A
#
# COMPACT_ATOMS: atom_id res chain seq x y z
N MET A 1 -33.14 49.80 -17.91
CA MET A 1 -33.38 48.34 -17.74
C MET A 1 -32.05 47.67 -17.44
N ASN A 2 -31.74 47.55 -16.15
CA ASN A 2 -30.51 46.91 -15.67
C ASN A 2 -30.79 45.44 -15.46
N LYS A 3 -30.05 44.56 -16.14
CA LYS A 3 -29.85 43.17 -15.70
C LYS A 3 -28.39 42.79 -15.92
N LEU A 4 -27.54 43.20 -14.99
CA LEU A 4 -26.18 42.68 -14.83
C LEU A 4 -26.33 41.34 -14.10
N ILE A 5 -26.30 40.24 -14.84
CA ILE A 5 -26.29 38.90 -14.25
C ILE A 5 -24.85 38.63 -13.81
N VAL A 6 -24.59 38.79 -12.51
CA VAL A 6 -23.33 38.40 -11.88
C VAL A 6 -23.31 36.87 -11.81
N MET A 7 -22.58 36.27 -12.74
CA MET A 7 -22.25 34.84 -12.76
C MET A 7 -21.29 34.55 -11.60
N CYS A 8 -21.84 34.07 -10.49
CA CYS A 8 -21.06 33.68 -9.32
C CYS A 8 -20.26 32.41 -9.64
N LEU A 9 -18.94 32.58 -9.80
CA LEU A 9 -17.95 31.52 -9.91
C LEU A 9 -18.02 30.63 -8.67
N LEU A 10 -18.72 29.50 -8.77
CA LEU A 10 -18.54 28.37 -7.86
C LEU A 10 -17.19 27.74 -8.18
N LEU A 11 -16.13 28.25 -7.55
CA LEU A 11 -14.86 27.53 -7.46
C LEU A 11 -15.13 26.28 -6.60
N PRO A 12 -15.06 25.05 -7.14
CA PRO A 12 -14.94 23.90 -6.27
C PRO A 12 -13.62 24.09 -5.53
N ALA A 13 -13.71 24.36 -4.24
CA ALA A 13 -12.58 24.24 -3.34
C ALA A 13 -12.09 22.80 -3.46
N ILE A 14 -11.06 22.59 -4.27
CA ILE A 14 -10.32 21.35 -4.31
C ILE A 14 -9.68 21.29 -2.93
N TYR A 15 -10.35 20.58 -2.01
CA TYR A 15 -9.76 20.18 -0.75
C TYR A 15 -8.57 19.29 -1.12
N ALA A 16 -7.40 19.91 -1.30
CA ALA A 16 -6.13 19.24 -1.17
C ALA A 16 -6.00 18.87 0.31
N SER A 17 -6.70 17.81 0.70
CA SER A 17 -6.59 17.21 2.01
C SER A 17 -5.18 16.64 2.13
N GLY A 18 -4.26 17.46 2.62
CA GLY A 18 -3.05 17.02 3.31
C GLY A 18 -3.41 16.34 4.62
N GLN A 19 -4.26 15.30 4.56
CA GLN A 19 -4.63 14.49 5.71
C GLN A 19 -3.33 13.91 6.28
N LYS A 20 -3.03 14.26 7.53
CA LYS A 20 -1.92 13.65 8.26
C LYS A 20 -2.15 12.14 8.26
N LYS A 21 -1.15 11.39 7.77
CA LYS A 21 -1.21 9.92 7.74
C LYS A 21 -1.72 9.39 9.09
N PRO A 22 -2.72 8.50 9.11
CA PRO A 22 -3.24 7.93 10.35
C PRO A 22 -2.11 7.25 11.14
N PHE A 23 -2.20 7.32 12.48
CA PHE A 23 -1.21 6.76 13.39
C PHE A 23 -1.85 5.68 14.24
N TYR A 24 -1.36 4.45 14.11
CA TYR A 24 -1.85 3.30 14.84
C TYR A 24 -0.79 2.86 15.84
N GLN A 25 -1.21 2.44 17.04
CA GLN A 25 -0.31 2.03 18.12
C GLN A 25 -0.47 0.55 18.49
N MET A 26 -1.69 0.04 18.38
CA MET A 26 -2.03 -1.33 18.75
C MET A 26 -1.54 -2.30 17.69
N LYS A 27 -0.82 -3.34 18.10
CA LYS A 27 -0.22 -4.32 17.17
C LYS A 27 -1.27 -4.95 16.24
N ASN A 28 -2.40 -5.41 16.78
CA ASN A 28 -3.42 -6.09 15.99
C ASN A 28 -4.03 -5.14 14.95
N GLU A 29 -4.37 -3.92 15.35
CA GLU A 29 -4.89 -2.88 14.46
C GLU A 29 -3.89 -2.55 13.34
N ILE A 30 -2.59 -2.41 13.66
CA ILE A 30 -1.54 -2.18 12.66
C ILE A 30 -1.51 -3.30 11.63
N ILE A 31 -1.60 -4.56 12.08
CA ILE A 31 -1.57 -5.73 11.20
C ILE A 31 -2.82 -5.78 10.32
N GLU A 32 -4.00 -5.58 10.90
CA GLU A 32 -5.27 -5.55 10.16
C GLU A 32 -5.27 -4.45 9.09
N LYS A 33 -4.79 -3.24 9.43
CA LYS A 33 -4.67 -2.15 8.47
C LYS A 33 -3.64 -2.41 7.39
N ALA A 34 -2.52 -3.04 7.73
CA ALA A 34 -1.51 -3.43 6.74
C ALA A 34 -2.06 -4.45 5.74
N ILE A 35 -2.75 -5.48 6.23
CA ILE A 35 -3.37 -6.52 5.38
C ILE A 35 -4.43 -5.88 4.47
N ALA A 36 -5.36 -5.11 5.04
CA ALA A 36 -6.41 -4.45 4.26
C ALA A 36 -5.87 -3.47 3.21
N GLU A 37 -4.77 -2.77 3.51
CA GLU A 37 -4.12 -1.88 2.55
C GLU A 37 -3.46 -2.66 1.41
N LEU A 38 -2.76 -3.76 1.70
CA LEU A 38 -2.18 -4.65 0.69
C LEU A 38 -3.25 -5.32 -0.19
N ASP A 39 -4.35 -5.79 0.40
CA ASP A 39 -5.49 -6.36 -0.34
C ASP A 39 -6.09 -5.33 -1.30
N SER A 40 -6.26 -4.09 -0.82
CA SER A 40 -6.78 -2.98 -1.61
C SER A 40 -5.84 -2.64 -2.78
N VAL A 41 -4.55 -2.41 -2.53
CA VAL A 41 -3.64 -2.04 -3.62
C VAL A 41 -3.38 -3.19 -4.60
N SER A 42 -3.54 -4.45 -4.18
CA SER A 42 -3.41 -5.62 -5.05
C SER A 42 -4.68 -5.88 -5.89
N SER A 43 -5.82 -5.32 -5.50
CA SER A 43 -7.11 -5.56 -6.18
C SER A 43 -7.63 -4.35 -6.97
N VAL A 44 -7.28 -3.13 -6.55
CA VAL A 44 -7.77 -1.88 -7.17
C VAL A 44 -7.13 -1.67 -8.54
N PRO A 45 -7.92 -1.68 -9.64
CA PRO A 45 -7.40 -1.40 -10.98
C PRO A 45 -6.79 0.00 -11.06
N GLY A 46 -5.57 0.10 -11.59
CA GLY A 46 -4.87 1.38 -11.77
C GLY A 46 -4.05 1.85 -10.56
N SER A 47 -4.00 1.09 -9.46
CA SER A 47 -3.03 1.35 -8.40
C SER A 47 -1.59 1.21 -8.97
N ALA A 48 -0.67 2.06 -8.52
CA ALA A 48 0.73 1.98 -8.98
C ALA A 48 1.35 0.61 -8.65
N PHE A 49 0.96 0.04 -7.50
CA PHE A 49 1.37 -1.30 -7.07
C PHE A 49 0.88 -2.37 -8.05
N LEU A 50 -0.43 -2.42 -8.33
CA LEU A 50 -1.01 -3.41 -9.23
C LEU A 50 -0.50 -3.25 -10.66
N LYS A 51 -0.28 -2.01 -11.11
CA LYS A 51 0.33 -1.73 -12.42
C LYS A 51 1.72 -2.37 -12.54
N GLU A 52 2.56 -2.18 -11.52
CA GLU A 52 3.92 -2.72 -11.51
C GLU A 52 3.94 -4.26 -11.40
N ILE A 53 3.00 -4.85 -10.65
CA ILE A 53 2.78 -6.30 -10.60
C ILE A 53 2.39 -6.84 -11.99
N ASN A 54 1.44 -6.19 -12.66
CA ASN A 54 0.96 -6.59 -13.99
C ASN A 54 2.06 -6.47 -15.06
N GLU A 55 2.82 -5.37 -15.05
CA GLU A 55 3.99 -5.18 -15.94
C GLU A 55 5.05 -6.26 -15.73
N SER A 56 5.19 -6.75 -14.49
CA SER A 56 6.12 -7.80 -14.13
C SER A 56 5.66 -9.21 -14.50
N LYS A 57 4.41 -9.37 -14.99
CA LYS A 57 3.77 -10.65 -15.33
C LYS A 57 3.87 -11.68 -14.20
N LEU A 58 3.70 -11.22 -12.96
CA LEU A 58 3.71 -12.10 -11.80
C LEU A 58 2.43 -12.94 -11.77
N SER A 59 2.57 -14.23 -11.52
CA SER A 59 1.47 -15.17 -11.33
C SER A 59 1.80 -16.12 -10.18
N GLY A 60 0.75 -16.68 -9.56
CA GLY A 60 0.90 -17.68 -8.51
C GLY A 60 0.64 -17.16 -7.10
N THR A 61 1.03 -17.96 -6.11
CA THR A 61 0.80 -17.65 -4.69
C THR A 61 2.14 -17.46 -3.98
N TYR A 62 2.32 -16.31 -3.35
CA TYR A 62 3.55 -15.96 -2.63
C TYR A 62 3.23 -15.63 -1.18
N VAL A 63 3.84 -16.36 -0.25
CA VAL A 63 3.68 -16.10 1.18
C VAL A 63 4.92 -15.36 1.67
N PHE A 64 4.72 -14.15 2.19
CA PHE A 64 5.80 -13.37 2.78
C PHE A 64 5.54 -13.00 4.22
N ASP A 65 6.63 -12.97 4.97
CA ASP A 65 6.72 -12.30 6.25
C ASP A 65 7.25 -10.87 6.04
N ILE A 66 6.38 -9.89 6.26
CA ILE A 66 6.63 -8.47 6.08
C ILE A 66 6.86 -7.82 7.45
N THR A 67 7.93 -7.05 7.58
CA THR A 67 8.18 -6.25 8.78
C THR A 67 8.01 -4.77 8.47
N LEU A 68 7.13 -4.10 9.21
CA LEU A 68 6.83 -2.68 9.08
C LEU A 68 7.46 -1.87 10.19
N ARG A 69 7.94 -0.65 9.87
CA ARG A 69 8.50 0.30 10.84
C ARG A 69 8.08 1.74 10.58
N GLU A 70 8.12 2.55 11.63
CA GLU A 70 8.05 4.01 11.61
C GLU A 70 6.97 4.62 10.69
N LYS A 71 7.35 5.21 9.56
CA LYS A 71 6.48 5.98 8.66
C LYS A 71 5.77 5.10 7.61
N GLY A 72 5.45 3.85 7.98
CA GLY A 72 4.87 2.87 7.07
C GLY A 72 5.91 2.27 6.12
N GLU A 73 7.16 2.18 6.55
CA GLU A 73 8.24 1.61 5.75
C GLU A 73 8.29 0.10 5.90
N VAL A 74 8.47 -0.63 4.80
CA VAL A 74 8.87 -2.04 4.85
C VAL A 74 10.35 -2.11 5.21
N ALA A 75 10.64 -2.66 6.39
CA ALA A 75 11.99 -2.81 6.92
C ALA A 75 12.67 -4.08 6.38
N THR A 76 11.97 -5.21 6.46
CA THR A 76 12.44 -6.51 5.98
C THR A 76 11.30 -7.29 5.36
N LEU A 77 11.65 -8.18 4.45
CA LEU A 77 10.73 -9.03 3.72
C LEU A 77 11.37 -10.40 3.56
N PHE A 78 10.72 -11.43 4.10
CA PHE A 78 11.17 -12.82 4.02
C PHE A 78 10.14 -13.67 3.28
N VAL A 79 10.64 -14.55 2.40
CA VAL A 79 9.80 -15.52 1.71
C VAL A 79 9.56 -16.69 2.66
N VAL A 80 8.30 -17.05 2.86
CA VAL A 80 7.90 -18.21 3.66
C VAL A 80 7.57 -19.40 2.76
N ASN A 81 6.89 -19.15 1.64
CA ASN A 81 6.57 -20.15 0.64
C ASN A 81 6.53 -19.49 -0.75
N ASP A 82 7.18 -20.10 -1.71
CA ASP A 82 7.40 -19.60 -3.07
C ASP A 82 6.63 -20.36 -4.15
N GLY A 83 5.84 -21.38 -3.79
CA GLY A 83 4.87 -22.06 -4.64
C GLY A 83 5.27 -22.16 -6.11
N GLU A 84 6.19 -23.08 -6.45
CA GLU A 84 6.68 -23.40 -7.82
C GLU A 84 7.05 -22.20 -8.72
N SER A 85 7.11 -20.98 -8.18
CA SER A 85 7.26 -19.78 -8.98
C SER A 85 8.75 -19.48 -9.21
N PRO A 86 9.15 -19.04 -10.41
CA PRO A 86 10.54 -18.75 -10.71
C PRO A 86 11.17 -17.74 -9.72
N ILE A 87 12.41 -18.00 -9.26
CA ILE A 87 13.17 -17.11 -8.36
C ILE A 87 13.21 -15.66 -8.86
N ALA A 88 13.24 -15.46 -10.18
CA ALA A 88 13.20 -14.14 -10.79
C ALA A 88 11.90 -13.36 -10.48
N MET A 89 10.75 -14.03 -10.51
CA MET A 89 9.45 -13.44 -10.18
C MET A 89 9.37 -13.10 -8.69
N GLN A 90 9.87 -14.00 -7.84
CA GLN A 90 9.95 -13.77 -6.40
C GLN A 90 10.80 -12.52 -6.08
N ASN A 91 11.98 -12.38 -6.69
CA ASN A 91 12.83 -11.21 -6.46
C ASN A 91 12.17 -9.90 -6.92
N ARG A 92 11.45 -9.92 -8.06
CA ARG A 92 10.68 -8.76 -8.52
C ARG A 92 9.61 -8.35 -7.51
N LEU A 93 8.81 -9.31 -7.05
CA LEU A 93 7.78 -9.05 -6.05
C LEU A 93 8.39 -8.52 -4.74
N LYS A 94 9.54 -9.07 -4.32
CA LYS A 94 10.27 -8.57 -3.15
C LYS A 94 10.67 -7.11 -3.30
N ASP A 95 11.18 -6.75 -4.47
CA ASP A 95 11.63 -5.38 -4.75
C ASP A 95 10.45 -4.40 -4.76
N ILE A 96 9.31 -4.79 -5.34
CA ILE A 96 8.07 -4.00 -5.36
C ILE A 96 7.58 -3.76 -3.92
N VAL A 97 7.43 -4.82 -3.13
CA VAL A 97 6.94 -4.72 -1.74
C VAL A 97 7.91 -3.94 -0.86
N LYS A 98 9.23 -4.07 -1.06
CA LYS A 98 10.24 -3.31 -0.31
C LYS A 98 10.19 -1.80 -0.59
N ARG A 99 9.86 -1.40 -1.82
CA ARG A 99 9.65 0.00 -2.20
C ARG A 99 8.33 0.57 -1.71
N TYR A 100 7.35 -0.29 -1.45
CA TYR A 100 6.04 0.13 -0.99
C TYR A 100 6.11 0.89 0.34
N ARG A 101 5.24 1.90 0.46
CA ARG A 101 5.12 2.76 1.64
C ARG A 101 3.66 2.84 2.04
N PHE A 102 3.35 2.31 3.21
CA PHE A 102 2.00 2.31 3.74
C PHE A 102 1.48 3.73 3.99
N GLY A 103 0.17 3.89 3.87
CA GLY A 103 -0.57 5.13 4.05
C GLY A 103 -0.63 5.60 5.50
N PHE A 104 -0.17 4.80 6.44
CA PHE A 104 -0.20 5.09 7.88
C PHE A 104 1.19 5.10 8.54
N ARG A 105 1.23 5.46 9.81
CA ARG A 105 2.43 5.52 10.66
C ARG A 105 2.26 4.64 11.89
N VAL A 106 3.37 4.13 12.41
CA VAL A 106 3.45 3.30 13.63
C VAL A 106 4.47 3.89 14.61
N PRO A 107 4.47 3.47 15.89
CA PRO A 107 5.39 3.99 16.89
C PRO A 107 6.86 3.84 16.47
N LYS A 108 7.64 4.90 16.70
CA LYS A 108 9.08 4.90 16.42
C LYS A 108 9.79 3.87 17.30
N GLY A 109 10.86 3.27 16.76
CA GLY A 109 11.66 2.26 17.49
C GLY A 109 10.99 0.90 17.65
N LYS A 110 9.76 0.72 17.16
CA LYS A 110 9.07 -0.57 17.13
C LYS A 110 8.93 -1.07 15.69
N SER A 111 9.05 -2.38 15.54
CA SER A 111 8.80 -3.09 14.29
C SER A 111 7.66 -4.08 14.47
N TYR A 112 6.89 -4.25 13.41
CA TYR A 112 5.69 -5.08 13.41
C TYR A 112 5.80 -6.08 12.27
N LYS A 113 5.99 -7.34 12.62
CA LYS A 113 6.07 -8.46 11.68
C LYS A 113 4.68 -9.09 11.51
N PHE A 114 4.29 -9.31 10.26
CA PHE A 114 3.06 -10.01 9.90
C PHE A 114 3.28 -10.85 8.65
N GLN A 115 2.47 -11.88 8.48
CA GLN A 115 2.48 -12.71 7.28
C GLN A 115 1.37 -12.24 6.35
N TYR A 116 1.66 -12.20 5.06
CA TYR A 116 0.70 -11.87 4.03
C TYR A 116 0.89 -12.79 2.82
N THR A 117 -0.23 -13.22 2.23
CA THR A 117 -0.24 -14.09 1.06
C THR A 117 -0.72 -13.30 -0.14
N PHE A 118 0.16 -13.05 -1.09
CA PHE A 118 -0.22 -12.50 -2.38
C PHE A 118 -0.73 -13.62 -3.28
N LYS A 119 -1.86 -13.40 -3.95
CA LYS A 119 -2.44 -14.30 -4.95
C LYS A 119 -2.70 -13.49 -6.21
N PHE A 120 -2.06 -13.88 -7.31
CA PHE A 120 -2.17 -13.24 -8.63
C PHE A 120 -2.53 -14.26 -9.69
#